data_AF-A0A7D9L4N8-F1
#
_entry.id   AF-A0A7D9L4N8-F1
#
_cell.length_a   1.000
_cell.length_b   1.000
_cell.length_c   1.000
_cell.angle_alpha   90.00
_cell.angle_beta   90.00
_cell.angle_gamma   90.00
#
_symmetry.space_group_name_H-M   'P 1'
#
loop_
_entity.id
_entity.type
_entity.pdbx_description
1 polymer ?
#
loop_
_entity_poly.entity_id
_entity_poly.type
_entity_poly.pdbx_seq_one_letter_code
_entity_poly.pdbx_strand_id
1 'polypeptide(L)'
;AKRIELCCNLSEGGTTPSIGLLKVIKCNVSLPVFVMIRPRGGDFLYTEAEFEVMIEDCEQVINAGADGIVCGILTKQGEIDVPGCKKLLGIIKPLPVTFHRAFDMVPDQSAALEVIINLGFDRILTSGGKPDVLQGAPRLKDLVNQAGRRIIIMPGK
;
A
#
# COMPACT_ATOMS: atom_id res chain seq x y z
N ALA A 1 -6.43 5.51 -17.85
CA ALA A 1 -5.62 5.04 -16.70
C ALA A 1 -4.62 3.99 -17.18
N LYS A 2 -3.46 3.83 -16.52
CA LYS A 2 -2.44 2.80 -16.88
C LYS A 2 -2.49 1.55 -15.97
N ARG A 3 -3.24 1.62 -14.87
CA ARG A 3 -3.39 0.59 -13.84
C ARG A 3 -4.66 0.88 -13.03
N ILE A 4 -5.26 -0.14 -12.44
CA ILE A 4 -6.37 -0.03 -11.49
C ILE A 4 -5.85 -0.37 -10.09
N GLU A 5 -6.21 0.44 -9.10
CA GLU A 5 -6.16 0.05 -7.68
C GLU A 5 -7.58 -0.36 -7.28
N LEU A 6 -7.74 -1.63 -6.89
CA LEU A 6 -9.03 -2.23 -6.56
C LEU A 6 -9.22 -2.21 -5.04
N CYS A 7 -10.23 -1.47 -4.61
CA CYS A 7 -10.59 -1.28 -3.21
C CYS A 7 -12.11 -1.41 -3.04
N CYS A 8 -12.55 -1.85 -1.85
CA CYS A 8 -13.90 -1.62 -1.35
C CYS A 8 -13.91 -0.44 -0.35
N ASN A 9 -15.09 -0.02 0.12
CA ASN A 9 -15.25 0.96 1.20
C ASN A 9 -14.39 2.23 1.02
N LEU A 10 -14.48 2.87 -0.15
CA LEU A 10 -13.70 4.06 -0.49
C LEU A 10 -13.90 5.23 0.49
N SER A 11 -15.08 5.32 1.11
CA SER A 11 -15.39 6.30 2.17
C SER A 11 -14.49 6.16 3.40
N GLU A 12 -13.92 4.97 3.65
CA GLU A 12 -12.99 4.68 4.74
C GLU A 12 -11.52 4.73 4.31
N GLY A 13 -11.26 5.21 3.10
CA GLY A 13 -9.92 5.24 2.50
C GLY A 13 -9.51 3.94 1.80
N GLY A 14 -10.44 3.00 1.61
CA GLY A 14 -10.21 1.74 0.90
C GLY A 14 -9.93 0.57 1.85
N THR A 15 -10.62 -0.55 1.64
CA THR A 15 -10.39 -1.84 2.30
C THR A 15 -10.25 -2.96 1.27
N THR A 16 -9.83 -4.15 1.72
CA THR A 16 -9.73 -5.34 0.87
C THR A 16 -11.07 -5.59 0.16
N PRO A 17 -11.08 -5.73 -1.18
CA PRO A 17 -12.28 -6.05 -1.94
C PRO A 17 -12.63 -7.53 -1.86
N SER A 18 -13.84 -7.90 -2.26
CA SER A 18 -14.19 -9.32 -2.38
C SER A 18 -13.42 -10.00 -3.52
N ILE A 19 -13.06 -11.27 -3.33
CA ILE A 19 -12.41 -12.09 -4.37
C ILE A 19 -13.29 -12.22 -5.62
N GLY A 20 -14.62 -12.27 -5.45
CA GLY A 20 -15.56 -12.30 -6.57
C GLY A 20 -15.43 -11.07 -7.48
N LEU A 21 -15.28 -9.88 -6.88
CA LEU A 21 -15.08 -8.64 -7.64
C LEU A 21 -13.77 -8.67 -8.44
N LEU A 22 -12.69 -9.10 -7.81
CA LEU A 22 -11.39 -9.25 -8.48
C LEU A 22 -11.49 -10.19 -9.69
N LYS A 23 -12.08 -11.38 -9.52
CA LYS A 23 -12.24 -12.36 -10.60
C LYS A 23 -13.04 -11.80 -11.78
N VAL A 24 -14.16 -11.12 -11.50
CA VAL A 24 -14.97 -10.50 -12.56
C VAL A 24 -14.18 -9.43 -13.29
N ILE A 25 -13.43 -8.57 -12.59
CA ILE A 25 -12.60 -7.53 -13.23
C ILE A 25 -11.52 -8.16 -14.09
N LYS A 26 -10.81 -9.18 -13.60
CA LYS A 26 -9.75 -9.86 -14.35
C LYS A 26 -10.26 -10.54 -15.62
N CYS A 27 -11.52 -10.94 -15.68
CA CYS A 27 -12.14 -11.45 -16.91
C CYS A 27 -12.50 -10.36 -17.93
N ASN A 28 -12.65 -9.11 -17.51
CA ASN A 28 -13.19 -8.02 -18.35
C ASN A 28 -12.18 -6.91 -18.65
N VAL A 29 -11.03 -6.89 -17.97
CA VAL A 29 -10.05 -5.81 -18.06
C VAL A 29 -8.64 -6.36 -18.22
N SER A 30 -7.91 -5.81 -19.19
CA SER A 30 -6.50 -6.18 -19.47
C SER A 30 -5.47 -5.29 -18.77
N LEU A 31 -5.90 -4.17 -18.16
CA LEU A 31 -5.02 -3.33 -17.36
C LEU A 31 -4.55 -4.09 -16.10
N PRO A 32 -3.32 -3.84 -15.62
CA PRO A 32 -2.88 -4.37 -14.34
C PRO A 32 -3.80 -3.92 -13.20
N VAL A 33 -4.17 -4.85 -12.33
CA VAL A 33 -5.06 -4.66 -11.18
C VAL A 33 -4.26 -4.91 -9.90
N PHE A 34 -4.09 -3.86 -9.11
CA PHE A 34 -3.46 -3.93 -7.80
C PHE A 34 -4.53 -3.94 -6.72
N VAL A 35 -4.43 -4.89 -5.79
CA VAL A 35 -5.50 -5.10 -4.81
C VAL A 35 -5.10 -4.53 -3.46
N MET A 36 -6.01 -3.77 -2.84
CA MET A 36 -5.83 -3.32 -1.46
C MET A 36 -5.83 -4.51 -0.50
N ILE A 37 -4.85 -4.57 0.40
CA ILE A 37 -4.80 -5.48 1.55
C ILE A 37 -4.89 -4.61 2.80
N ARG A 38 -6.13 -4.44 3.27
CA ARG A 38 -6.48 -3.63 4.44
C ARG A 38 -7.81 -4.13 5.01
N PRO A 39 -7.80 -4.81 6.16
CA PRO A 39 -8.97 -5.56 6.64
C PRO A 39 -10.09 -4.64 7.16
N ARG A 40 -9.76 -3.40 7.55
CA ARG A 40 -10.71 -2.39 8.05
C ARG A 40 -10.25 -0.96 7.80
N GLY A 41 -11.17 -0.01 7.94
CA GLY A 41 -10.87 1.41 8.06
C GLY A 41 -10.12 1.78 9.36
N GLY A 42 -9.90 3.08 9.55
CA GLY A 42 -9.23 3.62 10.73
C GLY A 42 -7.69 3.58 10.63
N ASP A 43 -7.04 3.25 11.73
CA ASP A 43 -5.57 3.18 11.85
C ASP A 43 -4.94 2.01 11.06
N PHE A 44 -3.62 1.91 11.16
CA PHE A 44 -2.79 0.88 10.52
C PHE A 44 -2.02 0.03 11.55
N LEU A 45 -2.48 0.05 12.81
CA LEU A 45 -1.96 -0.80 13.88
C LEU A 45 -2.89 -1.99 13.99
N TYR A 46 -2.45 -3.12 13.44
CA TYR A 46 -3.29 -4.32 13.39
C TYR A 46 -3.01 -5.24 14.56
N THR A 47 -4.07 -5.87 15.05
CA THR A 47 -3.96 -7.01 15.97
C THR A 47 -3.41 -8.24 15.24
N GLU A 48 -3.01 -9.27 15.99
CA GLU A 48 -2.54 -10.53 15.40
C GLU A 48 -3.60 -11.18 14.49
N ALA A 49 -4.85 -11.25 14.94
CA ALA A 49 -5.95 -11.81 14.15
C ALA A 49 -6.23 -11.00 12.87
N GLU A 50 -6.16 -9.66 12.94
CA GLU A 50 -6.31 -8.80 11.75
C GLU A 50 -5.16 -9.02 10.76
N PHE A 51 -3.94 -9.23 11.28
CA PHE A 51 -2.78 -9.49 10.44
C PHE A 51 -2.82 -10.89 9.82
N GLU A 52 -3.36 -11.90 10.50
CA GLU A 52 -3.66 -13.21 9.91
C GLU A 52 -4.66 -13.11 8.75
N VAL A 53 -5.71 -12.30 8.90
CA VAL A 53 -6.64 -12.01 7.80
C VAL A 53 -5.92 -11.37 6.61
N MET A 54 -5.01 -10.41 6.85
CA MET A 54 -4.23 -9.79 5.78
C MET A 54 -3.35 -10.80 5.03
N ILE A 55 -2.78 -11.79 5.73
CA ILE A 55 -1.97 -12.85 5.13
C ILE A 55 -2.84 -13.73 4.23
N GLU A 56 -3.99 -14.20 4.73
CA GLU A 56 -4.92 -15.02 3.96
C GLU A 56 -5.44 -14.26 2.73
N ASP A 57 -5.90 -13.03 2.91
CA ASP A 57 -6.37 -12.17 1.81
C ASP A 57 -5.28 -12.01 0.74
N CYS A 58 -4.03 -11.83 1.17
CA CYS A 58 -2.91 -11.70 0.28
C CYS A 58 -2.73 -12.94 -0.62
N GLU A 59 -2.76 -14.14 -0.04
CA GLU A 59 -2.67 -15.38 -0.81
C GLU A 59 -3.85 -15.55 -1.77
N GLN A 60 -5.06 -15.23 -1.30
CA GLN A 60 -6.29 -15.36 -2.08
C GLN A 60 -6.31 -14.42 -3.30
N VAL A 61 -5.89 -13.17 -3.15
CA VAL A 61 -5.89 -12.22 -4.28
C VAL A 61 -4.83 -12.57 -5.32
N ILE A 62 -3.68 -13.11 -4.89
CA ILE A 62 -2.63 -13.60 -5.79
C ILE A 62 -3.17 -14.78 -6.60
N ASN A 63 -3.78 -15.76 -5.93
CA ASN A 63 -4.39 -16.92 -6.58
C ASN A 63 -5.56 -16.54 -7.52
N ALA A 64 -6.22 -15.41 -7.24
CA ALA A 64 -7.28 -14.85 -8.09
C ALA A 64 -6.76 -13.97 -9.24
N GLY A 65 -5.43 -13.81 -9.39
CA GLY A 65 -4.80 -13.15 -10.53
C GLY A 65 -4.53 -11.66 -10.34
N ALA A 66 -4.37 -11.18 -9.11
CA ALA A 66 -3.87 -9.82 -8.86
C ALA A 66 -2.48 -9.62 -9.50
N ASP A 67 -2.25 -8.43 -10.08
CA ASP A 67 -0.96 -8.09 -10.72
C ASP A 67 0.00 -7.37 -9.76
N GLY A 68 -0.41 -7.22 -8.51
CA GLY A 68 0.28 -6.53 -7.44
C GLY A 68 -0.66 -6.24 -6.29
N ILE A 69 -0.13 -5.74 -5.18
CA ILE A 69 -0.96 -5.35 -4.03
C ILE A 69 -0.59 -3.97 -3.50
N VAL A 70 -1.47 -3.46 -2.64
CA VAL A 70 -1.33 -2.19 -1.93
C VAL A 70 -1.56 -2.45 -0.45
N CYS A 71 -0.60 -2.12 0.41
CA CYS A 71 -0.72 -2.36 1.85
C CYS A 71 0.12 -1.35 2.65
N GLY A 72 0.01 -1.38 3.97
CA GLY A 72 0.93 -0.67 4.86
C GLY A 72 0.54 -0.90 6.31
N ILE A 73 1.55 -1.13 7.14
CA ILE A 73 1.38 -1.48 8.55
C ILE A 73 2.27 -0.57 9.36
N LEU A 74 1.72 -0.02 10.44
CA LEU A 74 2.43 0.85 11.36
C LEU A 74 2.47 0.25 12.77
N THR A 75 3.52 0.58 13.50
CA THR A 75 3.63 0.30 14.92
C THR A 75 2.77 1.27 15.74
N LYS A 76 2.65 1.02 17.04
CA LYS A 76 1.96 1.93 17.98
C LYS A 76 2.59 3.32 18.02
N GLN A 77 3.86 3.44 17.65
CA GLN A 77 4.61 4.69 17.57
C GLN A 77 4.42 5.40 16.20
N GLY A 78 3.65 4.82 15.29
CA GLY A 78 3.45 5.33 13.94
C GLY A 78 4.63 5.08 13.00
N GLU A 79 5.59 4.26 13.41
CA GLU A 79 6.72 3.84 12.57
C GLU A 79 6.31 2.69 11.66
N ILE A 80 7.10 2.39 10.62
CA ILE A 80 6.83 1.24 9.75
C ILE A 80 7.01 -0.06 10.53
N ASP A 81 5.99 -0.93 10.52
CA ASP A 81 6.12 -2.27 11.07
C ASP A 81 6.95 -3.15 10.12
N VAL A 82 8.27 -3.14 10.35
CA VAL A 82 9.25 -3.88 9.55
C VAL A 82 8.99 -5.39 9.56
N PRO A 83 8.80 -6.08 10.71
CA PRO A 83 8.46 -7.50 10.74
C PRO A 83 7.19 -7.83 9.95
N GLY A 84 6.09 -7.09 10.17
CA GLY A 84 4.82 -7.31 9.48
C GLY A 84 4.94 -7.13 7.97
N CYS A 85 5.59 -6.04 7.54
CA CYS A 85 5.84 -5.78 6.13
C CYS A 85 6.72 -6.86 5.48
N LYS A 86 7.78 -7.33 6.15
CA LYS A 86 8.63 -8.42 5.63
C LYS A 86 7.85 -9.70 5.40
N LYS A 87 6.94 -10.06 6.31
CA LYS A 87 6.14 -11.28 6.19
C LYS A 87 5.20 -11.20 4.97
N LEU A 88 4.49 -10.08 4.80
CA LEU A 88 3.64 -9.87 3.61
C LEU A 88 4.46 -9.90 2.32
N LEU A 89 5.57 -9.16 2.26
CA LEU A 89 6.44 -9.13 1.08
C LEU A 89 7.00 -10.53 0.72
N GLY A 90 7.24 -11.38 1.70
CA GLY A 90 7.66 -12.77 1.49
C GLY A 90 6.62 -13.63 0.78
N ILE A 91 5.33 -13.32 0.94
CA ILE A 91 4.21 -14.02 0.29
C ILE A 91 4.00 -13.51 -1.14
N ILE A 92 4.12 -12.19 -1.34
CA ILE A 92 3.70 -11.53 -2.59
C ILE A 92 4.74 -11.64 -3.70
N LYS A 93 6.02 -11.65 -3.35
CA LYS A 93 7.09 -11.63 -4.36
C LYS A 93 6.94 -12.85 -5.29
N PRO A 94 7.09 -12.65 -6.61
CA PRO A 94 7.73 -11.50 -7.27
C PRO A 94 6.78 -10.35 -7.67
N LEU A 95 5.51 -10.35 -7.25
CA LEU A 95 4.58 -9.30 -7.66
C LEU A 95 4.93 -7.95 -7.02
N PRO A 96 4.68 -6.84 -7.75
CA PRO A 96 4.97 -5.50 -7.26
C PRO A 96 4.05 -5.07 -6.12
N VAL A 97 4.60 -4.30 -5.17
CA VAL A 97 3.91 -3.86 -3.96
C VAL A 97 3.99 -2.34 -3.79
N THR A 98 2.87 -1.72 -3.41
CA THR A 98 2.78 -0.29 -3.10
C THR A 98 2.52 -0.10 -1.60
N PHE A 99 3.35 0.69 -0.93
CA PHE A 99 3.07 1.14 0.43
C PHE A 99 2.04 2.27 0.37
N HIS A 100 0.87 2.09 0.99
CA HIS A 100 -0.24 3.03 0.86
C HIS A 100 -0.12 4.25 1.79
N ARG A 101 -1.21 5.01 1.93
CA ARG A 101 -1.27 6.27 2.69
C ARG A 101 -1.09 6.17 4.20
N ALA A 102 -0.84 4.97 4.77
CA ALA A 102 -0.21 4.87 6.09
C ALA A 102 1.09 5.69 6.16
N PHE A 103 1.79 5.87 5.04
CA PHE A 103 2.96 6.73 4.95
C PHE A 103 2.69 8.19 5.32
N ASP A 104 1.46 8.68 5.12
CA ASP A 104 1.10 10.04 5.50
C ASP A 104 0.92 10.21 7.02
N MET A 105 0.86 9.11 7.78
CA MET A 105 0.66 9.11 9.23
C MET A 105 1.95 8.91 10.03
N VAL A 106 3.09 8.67 9.35
CA VAL A 106 4.38 8.46 10.03
C VAL A 106 4.93 9.78 10.57
N PRO A 107 5.62 9.76 11.72
CA PRO A 107 6.17 10.97 12.32
C PRO A 107 7.35 11.56 11.50
N ASP A 108 8.19 10.69 10.92
CA ASP A 108 9.31 11.07 10.06
C ASP A 108 9.25 10.33 8.71
N GLN A 109 8.73 11.01 7.71
CA GLN A 109 8.63 10.49 6.35
C GLN A 109 9.99 10.27 5.67
N SER A 110 11.05 10.97 6.09
CA SER A 110 12.39 10.80 5.52
C SER A 110 12.97 9.46 5.96
N ALA A 111 12.87 9.17 7.26
CA ALA A 111 13.30 7.88 7.81
C ALA A 111 12.43 6.73 7.30
N ALA A 112 11.10 6.91 7.27
CA ALA A 112 10.18 5.90 6.77
C ALA A 112 10.43 5.55 5.29
N LEU A 113 10.78 6.54 4.45
CA LEU A 113 11.12 6.31 3.04
C LEU A 113 12.30 5.33 2.90
N GLU A 114 13.38 5.52 3.67
CA GLU A 114 14.53 4.63 3.63
C GLU A 114 14.19 3.22 4.11
N VAL A 115 13.35 3.09 5.14
CA VAL A 115 12.87 1.79 5.61
C VAL A 115 12.08 1.06 4.52
N ILE A 116 11.15 1.74 3.86
CA ILE A 116 10.31 1.17 2.80
C ILE A 116 11.15 0.77 1.57
N ILE A 117 12.14 1.58 1.19
CA ILE A 117 13.10 1.24 0.13
C ILE A 117 13.87 -0.04 0.50
N ASN A 118 14.41 -0.12 1.71
CA ASN A 118 15.19 -1.28 2.16
C ASN A 118 14.37 -2.56 2.29
N LEU A 119 13.07 -2.46 2.58
CA LEU A 119 12.14 -3.58 2.54
C LEU A 119 11.90 -4.09 1.12
N GLY A 120 12.05 -3.22 0.11
CA GLY A 120 11.91 -3.56 -1.30
C GLY A 120 10.47 -3.39 -1.82
N PHE A 121 9.76 -2.37 -1.33
CA PHE A 121 8.53 -1.91 -1.98
C PHE A 121 8.87 -1.18 -3.30
N ASP A 122 7.98 -1.26 -4.27
CA ASP A 122 8.17 -0.62 -5.58
C ASP A 122 7.69 0.84 -5.59
N ARG A 123 6.68 1.14 -4.78
CA ARG A 123 5.99 2.44 -4.79
C ARG A 123 5.52 2.86 -3.40
N ILE A 124 5.37 4.17 -3.21
CA ILE A 124 4.70 4.77 -2.04
C ILE A 124 3.58 5.68 -2.54
N LEU A 125 2.36 5.47 -2.06
CA LEU A 125 1.22 6.37 -2.26
C LEU A 125 1.14 7.37 -1.11
N THR A 126 1.24 8.67 -1.40
CA THR A 126 1.32 9.71 -0.38
C THR A 126 0.79 11.06 -0.87
N SER A 127 0.19 11.83 0.03
CA SER A 127 -0.15 13.25 -0.16
C SER A 127 0.90 14.18 0.45
N GLY A 128 2.11 13.69 0.74
CA GLY A 128 3.16 14.43 1.44
C GLY A 128 2.83 14.72 2.90
N GLY A 129 2.01 13.88 3.55
CA GLY A 129 1.58 14.10 4.94
C GLY A 129 0.59 15.26 5.12
N LYS A 130 -0.07 15.70 4.04
CA LYS A 130 -1.03 16.81 4.03
C LYS A 130 -2.43 16.34 3.63
N PRO A 131 -3.49 17.16 3.84
CA PRO A 131 -4.85 16.79 3.45
C PRO A 131 -5.01 16.49 1.95
N ASP A 132 -4.22 17.16 1.11
CA ASP A 132 -4.19 16.99 -0.34
C ASP A 132 -2.76 17.16 -0.92
N VAL A 133 -2.56 16.67 -2.15
CA VAL A 133 -1.29 16.74 -2.89
C VAL A 133 -0.80 18.15 -3.16
N LEU A 134 -1.68 19.16 -3.27
CA LEU A 134 -1.26 20.53 -3.58
C LEU A 134 -0.55 21.15 -2.37
N GLN A 135 -1.12 20.96 -1.19
CA GLN A 135 -0.49 21.36 0.07
C GLN A 135 0.76 20.53 0.37
N GLY A 136 0.76 19.26 -0.02
CA GLY A 136 1.90 18.35 0.13
C GLY A 136 3.02 18.54 -0.89
N ALA A 137 2.83 19.36 -1.92
CA ALA A 137 3.74 19.45 -3.06
C ALA A 137 5.21 19.72 -2.69
N PRO A 138 5.55 20.62 -1.74
CA PRO A 138 6.93 20.80 -1.31
C PRO A 138 7.53 19.52 -0.72
N ARG A 139 6.77 18.82 0.13
CA ARG A 139 7.22 17.58 0.75
C ARG A 139 7.35 16.44 -0.26
N LEU A 140 6.41 16.34 -1.19
CA LEU A 140 6.47 15.37 -2.29
C LEU A 140 7.72 15.57 -3.15
N LYS A 141 8.10 16.83 -3.44
CA LYS A 141 9.34 17.14 -4.15
C LYS A 141 10.57 16.64 -3.39
N ASP A 142 10.64 16.87 -2.08
CA ASP A 142 11.74 16.39 -1.25
C ASP A 142 11.83 14.87 -1.25
N LEU A 143 10.69 14.18 -1.11
CA LEU A 143 10.62 12.71 -1.15
C LEU A 143 11.06 12.15 -2.50
N VAL A 144 10.66 12.77 -3.61
CA VAL A 144 11.10 12.37 -4.96
C VAL A 144 12.62 12.54 -5.10
N ASN A 145 13.16 13.67 -4.64
CA ASN A 145 14.60 13.92 -4.68
C ASN A 145 15.39 12.91 -3.84
N GLN A 146 14.91 12.63 -2.61
CA GLN A 146 15.54 11.66 -1.73
C GLN A 146 15.45 10.25 -2.31
N ALA A 147 14.27 9.82 -2.78
CA ALA A 147 14.05 8.49 -3.36
C ALA A 147 14.95 8.24 -4.58
N GLY A 148 15.14 9.26 -5.43
CA GLY A 148 15.84 9.12 -6.70
C GLY A 148 15.13 8.10 -7.59
N ARG A 149 15.87 7.06 -8.02
CA ARG A 149 15.32 5.94 -8.83
C ARG A 149 15.05 4.67 -8.03
N ARG A 150 15.21 4.71 -6.70
CA ARG A 150 15.14 3.53 -5.82
C ARG A 150 13.72 3.05 -5.57
N ILE A 151 12.75 3.97 -5.63
CA ILE A 151 11.32 3.70 -5.45
C ILE A 151 10.50 4.77 -6.17
N ILE A 152 9.28 4.45 -6.59
CA ILE A 152 8.37 5.42 -7.22
C ILE A 152 7.53 6.10 -6.14
N ILE A 153 7.64 7.43 -6.04
CA ILE A 153 6.69 8.22 -5.25
C ILE A 153 5.45 8.50 -6.11
N MET A 154 4.29 8.05 -5.64
CA MET A 154 3.00 8.26 -6.28
C MET A 154 2.21 9.30 -5.47
N PRO A 155 2.09 10.54 -5.96
CA PRO A 155 1.20 11.52 -5.37
C PRO A 155 -0.24 11.00 -5.37
N GLY A 156 -0.90 11.01 -4.22
CA GLY A 156 -2.27 10.53 -4.10
C GLY A 156 -3.00 11.09 -2.89
N LYS A 157 -4.27 11.42 -3.15
CA LYS A 157 -5.18 12.30 -2.41
C LYS A 157 -4.81 13.78 -2.51
#